data_AF-A0AAV7GA39-F1
#
_entry.id   AF-A0AAV7GA39-F1
#
_cell.length_a   1.000
_cell.length_b   1.000
_cell.length_c   1.000
_cell.angle_alpha   90.00
_cell.angle_beta   90.00
_cell.angle_gamma   90.00
#
_symmetry.space_group_name_H-M   'P 1'
#
loop_
_entity.id
_entity.type
_entity.pdbx_description
1 polymer ?
#
loop_
_entity_poly.entity_id
_entity_poly.type
_entity_poly.pdbx_seq_one_letter_code
_entity_poly.pdbx_strand_id
1 'polypeptide(L)'
;MNLIGSIPSSFSDYRYLAVLDLSSNSLSGQIPISLGECTAILNLLLNDNCLSSPITDSIDTNISGSIPASIGRLSNLQMLQFTQ
;
A
#
# COMPACT_ATOMS: atom_id res chain seq x y z
N MET A 1 -13.71 4.26 8.00
CA MET A 1 -14.63 3.10 7.91
C MET A 1 -14.07 2.02 8.85
N ASN A 2 -14.71 0.86 9.05
CA ASN A 2 -14.14 -0.21 9.87
C ASN A 2 -13.68 -1.39 9.00
N LEU A 3 -12.89 -1.10 7.95
CA LEU A 3 -12.33 -2.15 7.10
C LEU A 3 -11.21 -2.86 7.86
N ILE A 4 -11.18 -4.19 7.76
CA ILE A 4 -10.20 -5.07 8.40
C ILE A 4 -9.58 -6.00 7.35
N GLY A 5 -8.43 -6.60 7.68
CA GLY A 5 -7.70 -7.50 6.80
C GLY A 5 -6.68 -6.78 5.92
N SER A 6 -6.13 -7.48 4.93
CA SER A 6 -5.06 -6.97 4.08
C SER A 6 -5.56 -6.19 2.87
N ILE A 7 -4.70 -5.33 2.33
CA ILE A 7 -4.95 -4.65 1.07
C ILE A 7 -4.84 -5.69 -0.07
N PRO A 8 -5.90 -5.93 -0.85
CA PRO A 8 -5.86 -6.90 -1.94
C PRO A 8 -4.93 -6.47 -3.08
N SER A 9 -4.20 -7.42 -3.65
CA SER A 9 -3.31 -7.18 -4.78
C SER A 9 -4.03 -6.76 -6.05
N SER A 10 -5.33 -7.09 -6.18
CA SER A 10 -6.18 -6.77 -7.33
C SER A 10 -6.38 -5.27 -7.58
N PHE A 11 -5.92 -4.39 -6.67
CA PHE A 11 -5.93 -2.96 -6.95
C PHE A 11 -5.08 -2.58 -8.18
N SER A 12 -4.08 -3.40 -8.54
CA SER A 12 -3.29 -3.26 -9.76
C SER A 12 -4.09 -3.34 -11.05
N ASP A 13 -5.27 -3.97 -11.01
CA ASP A 13 -6.10 -4.14 -12.20
C ASP A 13 -6.79 -2.83 -12.61
N TYR A 14 -6.94 -1.88 -11.67
CA TYR A 14 -7.53 -0.57 -11.91
C TYR A 14 -6.50 0.42 -12.46
N ARG A 15 -6.08 0.22 -13.71
CA ARG A 15 -5.05 1.02 -14.39
C ARG A 15 -5.32 2.53 -14.49
N TYR A 16 -6.56 2.96 -14.26
CA TYR A 16 -6.98 4.37 -14.29
C TYR A 16 -7.31 4.92 -12.90
N LEU A 17 -7.02 4.17 -11.83
CA LEU A 17 -7.27 4.62 -10.47
C LEU A 17 -6.40 5.85 -10.17
N ALA A 18 -7.04 7.00 -9.95
CA ALA A 18 -6.36 8.26 -9.66
C ALA A 18 -6.19 8.50 -8.16
N VAL A 19 -7.14 8.04 -7.34
CA VAL A 19 -7.13 8.24 -5.89
C VAL A 19 -7.46 6.91 -5.22
N LEU A 20 -6.59 6.48 -4.31
CA LEU A 20 -6.83 5.37 -3.41
C LEU A 20 -6.73 5.88 -1.97
N ASP A 21 -7.88 6.07 -1.34
CA ASP A 21 -7.99 6.45 0.07
C ASP A 21 -8.49 5.26 0.87
N LEU A 22 -7.59 4.68 1.67
CA LEU A 22 -7.88 3.64 2.65
C LEU A 22 -7.59 4.12 4.07
N SER A 23 -7.41 5.42 4.26
CA SER A 23 -7.03 5.99 5.54
C SER A 23 -8.11 5.77 6.61
N SER A 24 -7.70 5.78 7.89
CA SER A 24 -8.62 5.63 9.02
C SER A 24 -9.47 4.35 8.96
N ASN A 25 -8.79 3.22 8.86
CA ASN A 25 -9.36 1.87 8.93
C ASN A 25 -8.54 0.98 9.88
N SER A 26 -8.88 -0.30 9.96
CA SER A 26 -8.15 -1.31 10.75
C SER A 26 -7.53 -2.37 9.85
N LEU A 27 -7.07 -1.95 8.65
CA LEU A 27 -6.37 -2.83 7.73
C LEU A 27 -5.02 -3.23 8.33
N SER A 28 -4.57 -4.44 8.04
CA SER A 28 -3.36 -5.03 8.59
C SER A 28 -2.60 -5.89 7.57
N GLY A 29 -1.35 -6.23 7.87
CA GLY A 29 -0.46 -6.92 6.94
C GLY A 29 0.27 -5.97 6.00
N GLN A 30 0.85 -6.52 4.92
CA GLN A 30 1.71 -5.78 4.01
C GLN A 30 0.96 -4.96 2.96
N ILE A 31 1.57 -3.85 2.54
CA ILE A 31 1.18 -3.15 1.31
C ILE A 31 1.60 -4.04 0.13
N PRO A 32 0.68 -4.46 -0.76
CA PRO A 32 1.01 -5.34 -1.86
C PRO A 32 1.92 -4.64 -2.86
N ILE A 33 2.98 -5.33 -3.29
CA ILE A 33 3.95 -4.80 -4.26
C ILE A 33 3.29 -4.40 -5.60
N SER A 34 2.16 -5.02 -5.93
CA SER A 34 1.38 -4.76 -7.14
C SER A 34 0.77 -3.36 -7.17
N LEU A 35 0.63 -2.67 -6.04
CA LEU A 35 0.20 -1.27 -6.04
C LEU A 35 1.15 -0.37 -6.83
N GLY A 36 2.43 -0.72 -6.95
CA GLY A 36 3.38 -0.02 -7.81
C GLY A 36 3.06 -0.10 -9.31
N GLU A 37 2.09 -0.93 -9.72
CA GLU A 37 1.63 -1.03 -11.11
C GLU A 37 0.50 -0.03 -11.42
N CYS A 38 -0.11 0.58 -10.40
CA CYS A 38 -1.17 1.56 -10.54
C CYS A 38 -0.61 2.94 -10.94
N THR A 39 0.08 3.04 -12.07
CA THR A 39 0.85 4.23 -12.46
C THR A 39 0.00 5.49 -12.66
N ALA A 40 -1.32 5.36 -12.78
CA ALA A 40 -2.25 6.50 -12.85
C ALA A 40 -2.59 7.13 -11.48
N ILE A 41 -2.17 6.51 -10.35
CA ILE A 41 -2.46 7.04 -9.02
C ILE A 41 -1.75 8.39 -8.83
N LEU A 42 -2.53 9.36 -8.39
CA LEU A 42 -2.13 10.69 -7.95
C LEU A 42 -2.04 10.74 -6.43
N ASN A 43 -3.02 10.17 -5.73
CA ASN A 43 -3.11 10.23 -4.27
C ASN A 43 -3.24 8.82 -3.69
N LEU A 44 -2.30 8.45 -2.82
CA LEU A 44 -2.30 7.20 -2.07
C LEU A 44 -2.30 7.50 -0.57
N LEU A 45 -3.44 7.28 0.09
CA LEU A 45 -3.64 7.56 1.52
C LEU A 45 -3.86 6.24 2.27
N LEU A 46 -2.87 5.86 3.07
CA LEU A 46 -2.82 4.60 3.82
C LEU A 46 -2.65 4.82 5.33
N ASN A 47 -2.56 6.08 5.78
CA ASN A 47 -2.39 6.45 7.19
C ASN A 47 -3.55 5.94 8.06
N ASP A 48 -3.29 5.87 9.37
CA ASP A 48 -4.28 5.45 10.36
C ASP A 48 -4.85 4.05 10.05
N ASN A 49 -3.94 3.11 9.80
CA ASN A 49 -4.17 1.67 9.69
C ASN A 49 -3.09 0.91 10.47
N CYS A 50 -3.26 -0.40 10.63
CA CYS A 50 -2.30 -1.31 11.25
C CYS A 50 -1.42 -2.03 10.20
N LEU A 51 -1.04 -1.33 9.12
CA LEU A 51 -0.26 -1.89 8.02
C LEU A 51 1.20 -2.08 8.47
N SER A 52 1.48 -3.23 9.07
CA SER A 52 2.81 -3.61 9.56
C SER A 52 3.24 -4.98 9.01
N SER A 53 4.55 -5.25 9.07
CA SER A 53 5.22 -6.47 8.59
C SER A 53 4.50 -7.77 8.97
N PRO A 54 4.63 -8.86 8.17
CA PRO A 54 4.22 -10.18 8.60
C PRO A 54 4.93 -10.54 9.91
N ILE A 55 4.21 -11.20 10.80
CA ILE A 55 4.81 -12.08 11.79
C ILE A 55 5.55 -13.15 10.96
N THR A 56 6.87 -13.16 11.10
CA THR A 56 7.93 -13.86 10.34
C THR A 56 7.64 -15.30 9.88
N ASP A 57 8.08 -15.66 8.67
CA ASP A 57 8.83 -16.91 8.34
C ASP A 57 9.19 -17.04 6.83
N SER A 58 9.68 -15.98 6.17
CA SER A 58 10.14 -16.09 4.77
C SER A 58 11.40 -15.27 4.50
N ILE A 59 12.34 -15.91 3.82
CA ILE A 59 13.79 -15.66 3.79
C ILE A 59 14.17 -14.56 2.77
N ASP A 60 13.40 -13.47 2.71
CA ASP A 60 13.79 -12.28 1.95
C ASP A 60 14.28 -11.19 2.93
N THR A 61 15.60 -11.20 3.15
CA THR A 61 16.34 -10.46 4.17
C THR A 61 16.63 -9.00 3.83
N ASN A 62 15.81 -8.36 3.02
CA ASN A 62 15.84 -6.91 2.91
C ASN A 62 14.44 -6.40 2.63
N ILE A 63 13.84 -5.76 3.63
CA ILE A 63 13.02 -4.55 3.58
C ILE A 63 12.25 -4.55 4.91
N SER A 64 12.71 -3.71 5.83
CA SER A 64 11.95 -3.23 6.98
C SER A 64 10.49 -2.99 6.61
N GLY A 65 9.53 -3.18 7.53
CA GLY A 65 8.11 -2.88 7.33
C GLY A 65 7.89 -1.44 6.85
N SER A 66 7.99 -1.23 5.55
CA SER A 66 8.16 0.06 4.91
C SER A 66 7.41 0.04 3.58
N ILE A 67 7.12 1.23 3.10
CA ILE A 67 6.57 1.48 1.77
C ILE A 67 7.36 0.62 0.76
N PRO A 68 6.71 -0.32 0.03
CA PRO A 68 7.42 -1.16 -0.93
C PRO A 68 8.17 -0.32 -1.96
N ALA A 69 9.37 -0.72 -2.35
CA ALA A 69 10.15 0.01 -3.36
C ALA A 69 9.39 0.17 -4.70
N SER A 70 8.44 -0.71 -4.98
CA SER A 70 7.55 -0.61 -6.13
C SER A 70 6.70 0.66 -6.15
N ILE A 71 6.42 1.29 -5.01
CA ILE A 71 5.74 2.59 -4.93
C ILE A 71 6.56 3.68 -5.63
N GLY A 72 7.88 3.53 -5.74
CA GLY A 72 8.73 4.41 -6.56
C GLY A 72 8.40 4.38 -8.07
N ARG A 73 7.61 3.41 -8.54
CA ARG A 73 7.11 3.34 -9.93
C ARG A 73 5.89 4.22 -10.19
N LEU A 74 5.25 4.76 -9.15
CA LEU A 74 4.09 5.64 -9.26
C LEU A 74 4.49 7.02 -9.76
N SER A 75 4.79 7.13 -11.05
CA SER A 75 5.36 8.33 -11.68
C SER A 75 4.45 9.56 -11.61
N ASN A 76 3.14 9.37 -11.44
CA ASN A 76 2.16 10.45 -11.34
C ASN A 76 1.79 10.79 -9.89
N LEU A 77 2.41 10.15 -8.90
CA LEU A 77 2.07 10.33 -7.49
C LEU A 77 2.37 11.76 -7.05
N GLN A 78 1.35 12.43 -6.54
CA GLN A 78 1.40 13.79 -6.00
C GLN A 78 1.38 13.77 -4.48
N MET A 79 0.64 12.82 -3.89
CA MET A 79 0.48 12.70 -2.45
C MET A 79 0.62 11.25 -2.00
N LEU A 80 1.47 11.04 -1.01
CA LEU A 80 1.62 9.79 -0.28
C LEU A 80 1.46 10.07 1.21
N GLN A 81 0.46 9.46 1.84
CA GLN A 81 0.31 9.47 3.30
C GLN A 81 0.40 8.04 3.84
N PHE A 82 1.33 7.81 4.75
CA PHE A 82 1.57 6.54 5.42
C PHE A 82 2.09 6.81 6.83
N THR A 83 1.57 6.10 7.83
CA THR A 83 2.03 6.19 9.23
C THR A 83 2.79 4.91 9.57
N GLN A 84 3.97 5.04 10.19
CA GLN A 84 4.73 3.90 10.75
C GLN A 84 4.23 3.55 12.15
#